data_AF-A0A1M3PQU6-F1
#
_entry.id   AF-A0A1M3PQU6-F1
#
_cell.length_a   1.000
_cell.length_b   1.000
_cell.length_c   1.000
_cell.angle_alpha   90.00
_cell.angle_beta   90.00
_cell.angle_gamma   90.00
#
_symmetry.space_group_name_H-M   'P 1'
#
loop_
_entity.id
_entity.type
_entity.pdbx_description
1 polymer ?
#
loop_
_entity_poly.entity_id
_entity_poly.type
_entity_poly.pdbx_seq_one_letter_code
_entity_poly.pdbx_strand_id
1 'polypeptide(L)' 'MRAQTDRFVRLGPDIHVRRSAVVSVAWDRRHYMAGGSTATLIVVLADGREHRIEHRPHLMDGPDCYAIERELLNGAR' A
#
# COMPACT_ATOMS: atom_id res chain seq x y z
N MET A 1 22.36 -10.43 0.82
CA MET A 1 20.97 -10.00 1.10
C MET A 1 21.04 -8.95 2.20
N ARG A 2 20.84 -7.65 1.92
CA ARG A 2 20.76 -6.66 3.01
C ARG A 2 19.45 -6.89 3.74
N ALA A 3 19.50 -7.14 5.05
CA ALA A 3 18.31 -7.17 5.88
C ALA A 3 17.67 -5.77 5.82
N GLN A 4 16.51 -5.65 5.17
CA GLN A 4 15.74 -4.41 5.21
C GLN A 4 15.27 -4.21 6.65
N THR A 5 15.49 -3.02 7.22
CA THR A 5 15.04 -2.69 8.57
C THR A 5 13.53 -2.87 8.67
N ASP A 6 13.08 -3.74 9.59
CA ASP A 6 11.66 -3.90 9.86
C ASP A 6 11.11 -2.61 10.49
N ARG A 7 10.19 -1.96 9.78
CA ARG A 7 9.55 -0.69 10.18
C ARG A 7 8.05 -0.76 9.96
N PHE A 8 7.32 0.13 10.62
CA PHE A 8 5.90 0.33 10.32
C PHE A 8 5.75 1.19 9.07
N VAL A 9 4.82 0.80 8.20
CA VAL A 9 4.39 1.56 7.02
C VAL A 9 2.92 1.91 7.19
N ARG A 10 2.59 3.19 6.98
CA ARG A 10 1.22 3.70 7.03
C ARG A 10 0.53 3.42 5.71
N LEU A 11 -0.54 2.62 5.72
CA LEU A 11 -1.33 2.30 4.53
C LEU A 11 -2.53 3.25 4.35
N GLY A 12 -2.91 3.96 5.41
CA GLY A 12 -4.05 4.87 5.43
C GLY A 12 -4.14 5.62 6.76
N PRO A 13 -5.23 6.35 7.04
CA PRO A 13 -5.35 7.14 8.25
C PRO A 13 -5.17 6.31 9.53
N ASP A 14 -5.79 5.12 9.57
CA ASP A 14 -5.85 4.27 10.77
C ASP A 14 -5.13 2.93 10.64
N ILE A 15 -4.41 2.70 9.52
CA ILE A 15 -3.82 1.39 9.21
C ILE A 15 -2.30 1.52 9.12
N HIS A 16 -1.61 0.85 10.04
CA HIS A 16 -0.17 0.72 10.06
C HIS A 16 0.20 -0.77 10.10
N VAL A 17 1.14 -1.19 9.25
CA VAL A 17 1.59 -2.59 9.18
C VAL A 17 3.10 -2.67 9.33
N ARG A 18 3.61 -3.76 9.94
CA ARG A 18 5.04 -4.04 9.86
C ARG A 18 5.40 -4.44 8.44
N ARG A 19 6.49 -3.89 7.92
CA ARG A 19 6.98 -4.23 6.59
C ARG A 19 7.26 -5.72 6.45
N SER A 20 7.88 -6.35 7.45
CA SER A 20 8.16 -7.80 7.44
C SER A 20 6.91 -8.67 7.38
N ALA A 21 5.75 -8.15 7.79
CA ALA A 21 4.48 -8.86 7.71
C ALA A 21 3.87 -8.83 6.31
N VAL A 22 4.31 -7.93 5.42
CA VAL A 22 3.76 -7.82 4.06
C VAL A 22 4.39 -8.88 3.14
N VAL A 23 3.55 -9.76 2.61
CA VAL A 23 3.95 -10.87 1.73
C VAL A 23 3.68 -10.60 0.25
N SER A 24 2.71 -9.74 -0.06
CA SER A 24 2.39 -9.37 -1.45
C SER A 24 1.81 -7.96 -1.53
N VAL A 25 2.08 -7.31 -2.66
CA VAL A 25 1.52 -6.02 -3.05
C VAL A 25 1.07 -6.13 -4.50
N ALA A 26 -0.18 -5.77 -4.79
CA ALA A 26 -0.76 -5.84 -6.13
C ALA A 26 -1.63 -4.61 -6.42
N TRP A 27 -1.84 -4.31 -7.70
CA TRP A 27 -2.73 -3.24 -8.13
C TRP A 27 -4.01 -3.81 -8.74
N ASP A 28 -5.15 -3.33 -8.27
CA ASP A 28 -6.42 -3.46 -8.99
C ASP A 28 -6.67 -2.18 -9.80
N ARG A 29 -6.60 -2.33 -11.12
CA ARG A 29 -6.78 -1.24 -12.11
C ARG A 29 -8.04 -1.45 -12.96
N ARG A 30 -8.94 -2.36 -12.58
CA ARG A 30 -10.07 -2.83 -13.43
C ARG A 30 -11.04 -1.74 -13.86
N HIS A 31 -11.05 -0.59 -13.20
CA HIS A 31 -12.03 0.46 -13.46
C HIS A 31 -11.45 1.74 -14.10
N TYR A 32 -10.16 1.76 -14.46
CA TYR A 32 -9.51 2.98 -14.97
C TYR A 32 -10.04 3.42 -16.37
N MET A 33 -10.62 2.50 -17.14
CA MET A 33 -11.06 2.77 -18.52
C MET A 33 -12.45 3.45 -18.65
N ALA A 34 -13.23 3.54 -17.57
CA ALA A 34 -14.63 3.99 -17.62
C ALA A 34 -14.90 5.31 -16.87
N GLY A 35 -13.90 6.22 -16.86
CA GLY A 35 -14.16 7.65 -16.59
C GLY A 35 -14.47 8.03 -15.14
N GLY A 36 -13.71 7.53 -14.17
CA GLY A 36 -13.79 8.05 -12.80
C GLY A 36 -13.21 7.19 -11.69
N SER A 37 -12.56 6.06 -12.00
CA SER A 37 -12.13 5.15 -10.95
C SER A 37 -10.68 5.35 -10.52
N THR A 38 -10.55 5.51 -9.22
CA THR A 38 -9.32 5.57 -8.45
C THR A 38 -8.70 4.18 -8.32
N ALA A 39 -7.42 4.07 -8.70
CA ALA A 39 -6.68 2.82 -8.64
C ALA A 39 -6.60 2.29 -7.20
N THR A 40 -6.72 0.97 -7.00
CA THR A 40 -6.65 0.37 -5.66
C THR A 40 -5.36 -0.43 -5.49
N LEU A 41 -4.66 -0.20 -4.39
CA LEU A 41 -3.53 -1.01 -3.95
C LEU A 41 -4.03 -2.11 -3.01
N ILE A 42 -3.63 -3.35 -3.27
CA ILE A 42 -3.95 -4.52 -2.45
C ILE A 42 -2.67 -4.94 -1.73
N VAL A 43 -2.69 -4.92 -0.41
CA VAL A 43 -1.58 -5.35 0.44
C VAL A 43 -1.99 -6.59 1.22
N VAL A 44 -1.27 -7.69 1.04
CA VAL A 44 -1.53 -8.97 1.73
C VAL A 44 -0.47 -9.18 2.81
N LEU A 45 -0.94 -9.51 4.02
CA LEU A 45 -0.11 -9.81 5.17
C LEU A 45 0.11 -11.33 5.33
N ALA A 46 1.16 -11.71 6.06
CA ALA A 46 1.53 -13.10 6.32
C ALA A 46 0.47 -13.90 7.09
N ASP A 47 -0.42 -13.22 7.81
CA ASP A 47 -1.56 -13.82 8.51
C ASP A 47 -2.81 -13.98 7.62
N GLY A 48 -2.70 -13.66 6.32
CA GLY A 48 -3.78 -13.77 5.35
C GLY A 48 -4.72 -12.55 5.30
N ARG A 49 -4.51 -11.52 6.14
CA ARG A 49 -5.30 -10.28 6.03
C ARG A 49 -4.95 -9.52 4.76
N GLU A 50 -5.98 -8.93 4.17
CA GLU A 50 -5.86 -8.12 2.97
C GLU A 50 -6.33 -6.69 3.27
N HIS A 51 -5.52 -5.71 2.88
CA HIS A 51 -5.87 -4.29 2.91
C HIS A 51 -6.01 -3.77 1.49
N ARG A 52 -7.21 -3.28 1.15
CA ARG A 52 -7.50 -2.61 -0.12
C ARG A 52 -7.50 -1.10 0.12
N ILE A 53 -6.53 -0.41 -0.47
CA ILE A 53 -6.32 1.03 -0.28
C ILE A 53 -6.65 1.73 -1.59
N GLU A 54 -7.68 2.55 -1.58
CA GLU A 54 -8.05 3.36 -2.74
C GLU A 54 -7.13 4.58 -2.85
N HIS A 55 -6.51 4.80 -4.01
CA HIS A 55 -5.60 5.92 -4.24
C HIS A 55 -6.37 7.25 -4.21
N ARG A 56 -6.23 8.04 -3.14
CA ARG A 56 -6.93 9.32 -2.99
C ARG A 56 -6.00 10.44 -2.48
N PRO A 57 -4.87 10.72 -3.14
CA PRO A 57 -3.87 11.68 -2.63
C PRO A 57 -4.38 13.13 -2.55
N HIS A 58 -5.49 13.43 -3.24
CA HIS A 58 -6.09 14.78 -3.26
C HIS A 58 -6.97 15.08 -2.04
N LEU A 59 -7.34 14.05 -1.25
CA LEU A 59 -8.08 14.25 -0.01
C LEU A 59 -7.13 14.59 1.13
N MET A 60 -7.60 15.35 2.11
CA MET A 60 -6.87 15.57 3.36
C MET A 60 -6.63 14.21 4.04
N ASP A 61 -5.36 13.89 4.32
CA ASP A 61 -4.90 12.59 4.82
C ASP A 61 -5.26 11.38 3.91
N GLY A 62 -5.56 11.64 2.65
CA GLY A 62 -5.87 10.61 1.68
C GLY A 62 -4.63 9.78 1.31
N PRO A 63 -4.76 8.44 1.21
CA PRO A 63 -3.60 7.58 0.97
C PRO A 63 -3.06 7.74 -0.45
N ASP A 64 -1.76 7.94 -0.55
CA ASP A 64 -1.00 7.84 -1.80
C ASP A 64 -0.46 6.42 -1.98
N CYS A 65 -1.22 5.59 -2.69
CA CYS A 65 -0.82 4.22 -3.04
C CYS A 65 0.57 4.08 -3.69
N TYR A 66 1.06 5.07 -4.45
CA TYR A 66 2.40 4.99 -5.04
C TYR A 66 3.50 5.24 -4.00
N ALA A 67 3.26 6.17 -3.06
CA ALA A 67 4.17 6.38 -1.93
C ALA A 67 4.20 5.15 -1.01
N ILE A 68 3.02 4.58 -0.71
CA ILE A 68 2.88 3.36 0.10
C ILE A 68 3.61 2.18 -0.55
N GLU A 69 3.36 1.92 -1.84
CA GLU A 69 4.05 0.85 -2.58
C GLU A 69 5.57 1.06 -2.53
N ARG A 70 6.05 2.29 -2.71
CA ARG A 70 7.47 2.60 -2.63
C ARG A 70 8.04 2.33 -1.24
N GLU A 71 7.35 2.70 -0.17
CA GLU A 71 7.82 2.44 1.19
C GLU A 71 7.82 0.95 1.54
N LEU A 72 6.88 0.19 0.98
CA LEU A 72 6.83 -1.26 1.09
C LEU A 72 7.93 -1.92 0.24
N LEU A 73 8.17 -1.52 -1.00
CA LEU A 73 9.13 -2.22 -1.85
C LEU A 73 10.58 -1.77 -1.61
N ASN A 74 10.79 -0.49 -1.33
CA ASN A 74 12.10 0.09 -1.06
C ASN A 74 12.28 0.27 0.46
N GLY A 75 12.73 -0.79 1.13
CA GLY A 75 13.38 -0.63 2.42
C GLY A 75 14.64 0.24 2.26
N ALA A 76 14.69 1.35 3.01
CA ALA A 76 15.80 2.31 3.15
C ALA A 76 15.92 3.42 2.06
N ARG A 77 15.79 4.66 2.52
CA ARG A 77 16.90 5.61 2.32
C ARG A 77 17.71 5.64 3.60
#